data_AF-A0A8T7A153-F1
#
_entry.id   AF-A0A8T7A153-F1
#
_cell.length_a   1.000
_cell.length_b   1.000
_cell.length_c   1.000
_cell.angle_alpha   90.00
_cell.angle_beta   90.00
_cell.angle_gamma   90.00
#
_symmetry.space_group_name_H-M   'P 1'
#
loop_
_entity.id
_entity.type
_entity.pdbx_description
1 polymer ?
#
loop_
_entity_poly.entity_id
_entity_poly.type
_entity_poly.pdbx_seq_one_letter_code
_entity_poly.pdbx_strand_id
1 'polypeptide(L)'
;MNELLDLLACPRCDKALDEIDAGHRCTGCKIDFPAVAEIPWLFSEPNYARAEWRQRLDFLLRRLEHDTQQIDQALTKRADLLPLTCQRLESRKAALTDQSERFRALLEPLELDASSTSYEMYLALRTQLPPDQGLTTYYPNLHRDWCWGDEENEAALGLMASGLKNLAGESKVLVLGSGAGRLAYDIHNVHSPAITVALDFNPLLQLVLQRVAKGETVELFEFPLAPRSLQDHAILREHRAP
;
A
#
# COMPACT_ATOMS: atom_id res chain seq x y z
N MET A 1 -9.66 -15.80 13.56
CA MET A 1 -8.33 -16.01 12.96
C MET A 1 -8.20 -17.37 12.28
N ASN A 2 -8.70 -18.47 12.87
CA ASN A 2 -8.68 -19.81 12.25
C ASN A 2 -9.37 -19.91 10.86
N GLU A 3 -10.47 -19.17 10.62
CA GLU A 3 -11.22 -19.31 9.37
C GLU A 3 -10.48 -18.79 8.13
N LEU A 4 -9.59 -17.79 8.27
CA LEU A 4 -8.77 -17.32 7.15
C LEU A 4 -7.71 -18.35 6.80
N LEU A 5 -7.01 -18.91 7.80
CA LEU A 5 -5.93 -19.89 7.60
C LEU A 5 -6.41 -21.10 6.78
N ASP A 6 -7.61 -21.60 7.07
CA ASP A 6 -8.22 -22.73 6.35
C ASP A 6 -8.48 -22.45 4.86
N LEU A 7 -8.47 -21.17 4.46
CA LEU A 7 -8.65 -20.73 3.06
C LEU A 7 -7.33 -20.45 2.35
N LEU A 8 -6.21 -20.38 3.08
CA LEU A 8 -4.90 -20.09 2.51
C LEU A 8 -4.24 -21.36 1.98
N ALA A 9 -3.53 -21.23 0.87
CA ALA A 9 -2.72 -22.29 0.29
C ALA A 9 -1.33 -21.76 -0.07
N CYS A 10 -0.34 -22.65 -0.11
CA CYS A 10 1.01 -22.30 -0.50
C CYS A 10 1.05 -21.87 -1.97
N PRO A 11 1.47 -20.63 -2.31
CA PRO A 11 1.53 -20.13 -3.68
C PRO A 11 2.54 -20.85 -4.59
N ARG A 12 3.34 -21.80 -4.05
CA ARG A 12 4.33 -22.58 -4.80
C ARG A 12 3.89 -24.01 -5.11
N CYS A 13 3.11 -24.64 -4.23
CA CYS A 13 2.77 -26.06 -4.36
C CYS A 13 1.34 -26.42 -3.92
N ASP A 14 0.50 -25.42 -3.66
CA ASP A 14 -0.92 -25.53 -3.30
C ASP A 14 -1.23 -26.37 -2.05
N LYS A 15 -0.21 -26.70 -1.25
CA LYS A 15 -0.38 -27.40 0.02
C LYS A 15 -0.80 -26.44 1.12
N ALA A 16 -1.50 -26.97 2.13
CA ALA A 16 -1.94 -26.25 3.32
C ALA A 16 -0.77 -25.61 4.08
N LEU A 17 -1.10 -24.58 4.86
CA LEU A 17 -0.17 -23.82 5.68
C LEU A 17 -0.43 -24.12 7.17
N ASP A 18 0.64 -24.32 7.93
CA ASP A 18 0.61 -24.36 9.40
C ASP A 18 0.95 -22.96 9.93
N GLU A 19 0.29 -22.54 11.01
CA GLU A 19 0.63 -21.30 11.72
C GLU A 19 1.97 -21.47 12.48
N ILE A 20 2.80 -20.44 12.45
CA ILE A 20 4.05 -20.32 13.21
C ILE A 20 4.15 -18.92 13.82
N ASP A 21 5.03 -18.71 14.81
CA ASP A 21 5.12 -17.46 15.59
C ASP A 21 5.16 -16.16 14.75
N ALA A 22 5.79 -16.18 13.57
CA ALA A 22 5.98 -15.00 12.72
C ALA A 22 5.27 -15.12 11.35
N GLY A 23 4.28 -16.00 11.21
CA GLY A 23 3.54 -16.19 9.97
C GLY A 23 3.10 -17.63 9.74
N HIS A 24 3.48 -18.18 8.59
CA HIS A 24 2.92 -19.43 8.09
C HIS A 24 4.02 -20.32 7.49
N ARG A 25 3.94 -21.63 7.68
CA ARG A 25 4.84 -22.60 7.05
C ARG A 25 4.08 -23.54 6.15
N CYS A 26 4.54 -23.74 4.91
CA CYS A 26 3.92 -24.74 4.04
C CYS A 26 4.18 -26.16 4.54
N THR A 27 3.12 -26.95 4.66
CA THR A 27 3.19 -28.38 5.03
C THR A 27 3.95 -29.23 4.01
N GLY A 28 3.95 -28.84 2.73
CA GLY A 28 4.62 -29.54 1.63
C GLY A 28 6.06 -29.11 1.40
N CYS A 29 6.27 -27.91 0.85
CA CYS A 29 7.60 -27.44 0.45
C CYS A 29 8.42 -26.81 1.59
N LYS A 30 7.85 -26.71 2.80
CA LYS A 30 8.49 -26.21 4.03
C LYS A 30 9.01 -24.76 3.93
N ILE A 31 8.50 -23.98 2.98
CA ILE A 31 8.76 -22.53 2.89
C ILE A 31 8.00 -21.81 3.99
N ASP A 32 8.66 -20.84 4.60
CA ASP A 32 8.07 -19.92 5.56
C ASP A 32 7.63 -18.64 4.85
N PHE A 33 6.37 -18.25 5.07
CA PHE A 33 5.75 -17.02 4.60
C PHE A 33 5.54 -16.12 5.82
N PRO A 34 6.20 -14.95 5.89
CA PRO A 34 6.06 -14.06 7.03
C PRO A 34 4.66 -13.44 7.09
N ALA A 35 4.28 -12.92 8.25
CA ALA A 35 3.21 -11.93 8.36
C ALA A 35 3.82 -10.52 8.40
N VAL A 36 3.30 -9.60 7.59
CA VAL A 36 3.70 -8.18 7.58
C VAL A 36 2.56 -7.36 8.16
N ALA A 37 2.73 -6.84 9.38
CA ALA A 37 1.66 -6.18 10.13
C ALA A 37 0.37 -7.02 10.21
N GLU A 38 0.53 -8.31 10.55
CA GLU A 38 -0.54 -9.33 10.60
C GLU A 38 -1.13 -9.73 9.24
N ILE A 39 -0.65 -9.18 8.13
CA ILE A 39 -1.08 -9.53 6.77
C ILE A 39 -0.24 -10.72 6.27
N PRO A 40 -0.86 -11.84 5.85
CA PRO A 40 -0.11 -12.98 5.28
C PRO A 40 0.67 -12.61 4.01
N TRP A 41 1.98 -12.82 4.00
CA TRP A 41 2.86 -12.52 2.86
C TRP A 41 3.03 -13.72 1.93
N LEU A 42 2.00 -14.02 1.15
CA LEU A 42 1.92 -15.23 0.32
C LEU A 42 2.43 -15.02 -1.11
N PHE A 43 3.68 -14.56 -1.26
CA PHE A 43 4.38 -14.63 -2.55
C PHE A 43 5.00 -16.01 -2.71
N SER A 44 5.03 -16.57 -3.93
CA SER A 44 5.72 -17.84 -4.23
C SER A 44 7.14 -17.90 -3.68
N GLU A 45 7.74 -16.73 -3.52
CA GLU A 45 9.13 -16.49 -3.25
C GLU A 45 9.29 -15.33 -2.23
N PRO A 46 8.90 -15.56 -0.96
CA PRO A 46 8.54 -14.50 0.00
C PRO A 46 9.70 -13.56 0.35
N ASN A 47 10.89 -14.09 0.59
CA ASN A 47 12.07 -13.29 0.92
C ASN A 47 12.52 -12.39 -0.24
N TYR A 48 12.35 -12.86 -1.49
CA TYR A 48 12.70 -12.05 -2.67
C TYR A 48 11.72 -10.91 -2.86
N ALA A 49 10.41 -11.19 -2.79
CA ALA A 49 9.40 -10.15 -2.87
C ALA A 49 9.62 -9.09 -1.79
N ARG A 50 9.94 -9.49 -0.56
CA ARG A 50 10.22 -8.56 0.54
C ARG A 50 11.46 -7.70 0.25
N ALA A 51 12.54 -8.30 -0.23
CA ALA A 51 13.75 -7.56 -0.63
C ALA A 51 13.48 -6.57 -1.77
N GLU A 52 12.69 -6.96 -2.76
CA GLU A 52 12.33 -6.09 -3.88
C GLU A 52 11.49 -4.88 -3.41
N TRP A 53 10.51 -5.09 -2.53
CA TRP A 53 9.74 -3.99 -1.96
C TRP A 53 10.57 -3.05 -1.07
N ARG A 54 11.53 -3.58 -0.31
CA ARG A 54 12.51 -2.76 0.44
C ARG A 54 13.33 -1.88 -0.50
N GLN A 55 13.82 -2.43 -1.60
CA GLN A 55 14.58 -1.66 -2.60
C GLN A 55 13.72 -0.56 -3.24
N ARG A 56 12.45 -0.86 -3.56
CA ARG A 56 11.49 0.12 -4.10
C ARG A 56 11.20 1.25 -3.10
N LEU A 57 11.12 0.93 -1.80
CA LEU A 57 10.98 1.93 -0.74
C LEU A 57 12.24 2.79 -0.59
N ASP A 58 13.44 2.20 -0.54
CA ASP A 58 14.71 2.97 -0.51
C ASP A 58 14.82 3.93 -1.71
N PHE A 59 14.51 3.45 -2.91
CA PHE A 59 14.49 4.29 -4.11
C PHE A 59 13.51 5.47 -3.99
N LEU A 60 12.30 5.22 -3.50
CA LEU A 60 11.29 6.26 -3.25
C LEU A 60 11.82 7.31 -2.27
N LEU A 61 12.40 6.89 -1.15
CA LEU A 61 12.90 7.79 -0.10
C LEU A 61 14.07 8.65 -0.61
N ARG A 62 15.00 8.06 -1.38
CA ARG A 62 16.08 8.81 -2.03
C ARG A 62 15.56 9.79 -3.08
N ARG A 63 14.51 9.44 -3.81
CA ARG A 63 13.87 10.35 -4.76
C ARG A 63 13.26 11.55 -4.02
N LEU A 64 12.54 11.33 -2.93
CA LEU A 64 11.97 12.42 -2.13
C LEU A 64 13.07 13.33 -1.56
N GLU A 65 14.17 12.75 -1.08
CA GLU A 65 15.35 13.50 -0.63
C GLU A 65 16.00 14.30 -1.77
N HIS A 66 16.14 13.70 -2.95
CA HIS A 66 16.67 14.40 -4.12
C HIS A 66 15.78 15.58 -4.52
N ASP A 67 14.46 15.39 -4.53
CA ASP A 67 13.50 16.44 -4.87
C ASP A 67 13.56 17.60 -3.86
N THR A 68 13.72 17.34 -2.55
CA THR A 68 13.89 18.41 -1.55
C THR A 68 15.21 19.16 -1.71
N GLN A 69 16.30 18.45 -2.04
CA GLN A 69 17.60 19.08 -2.34
C GLN A 69 17.55 19.96 -3.61
N GLN A 70 16.82 19.53 -4.65
CA GLN A 70 16.62 20.35 -5.85
C GLN A 70 15.86 21.65 -5.53
N ILE A 71 14.84 21.57 -4.67
CA ILE A 71 14.10 22.74 -4.21
C ILE A 71 15.02 23.70 -3.43
N ASP A 72 15.85 23.19 -2.53
CA ASP A 72 16.82 24.01 -1.77
C ASP A 72 17.81 24.75 -2.67
N GLN A 73 18.31 24.06 -3.68
CA GLN A 73 19.19 24.67 -4.67
C GLN A 73 18.48 25.76 -5.46
N ALA A 74 17.21 25.56 -5.84
CA ALA A 74 16.42 26.58 -6.51
C ALA A 74 16.22 27.82 -5.62
N LEU A 75 15.83 27.62 -4.36
CA LEU A 75 15.60 28.71 -3.38
C LEU A 75 16.89 29.52 -3.09
N THR A 76 18.05 28.86 -3.07
CA THR A 76 19.32 29.52 -2.72
C THR A 76 20.01 30.18 -3.92
N LYS A 77 19.95 29.55 -5.11
CA LYS A 77 20.74 29.98 -6.28
C LYS A 77 20.00 30.93 -7.22
N ARG A 78 18.69 31.07 -7.10
CA ARG A 78 17.86 31.88 -8.02
C ARG A 78 17.39 33.15 -7.34
N ALA A 79 18.13 34.24 -7.58
CA ALA A 79 17.81 35.57 -7.06
C ALA A 79 16.55 36.20 -7.69
N ASP A 80 16.01 35.59 -8.76
CA ASP A 80 14.89 36.08 -9.57
C ASP A 80 13.54 35.42 -9.25
N LEU A 81 13.44 34.60 -8.21
CA LEU A 81 12.19 33.95 -7.85
C LEU A 81 11.18 34.95 -7.27
N LEU A 82 9.95 34.91 -7.81
CA LEU A 82 8.83 35.66 -7.25
C LEU A 82 8.49 35.16 -5.84
N PRO A 83 8.01 36.03 -4.92
CA PRO A 83 7.69 35.64 -3.55
C PRO A 83 6.73 34.44 -3.44
N LEU A 84 5.69 34.39 -4.28
CA LEU A 84 4.75 33.26 -4.33
C LEU A 84 5.42 31.95 -4.78
N THR A 85 6.40 32.02 -5.66
CA THR A 85 7.16 30.84 -6.08
C THR A 85 8.01 30.33 -4.92
N CYS A 86 8.66 31.21 -4.16
CA CYS A 86 9.42 30.83 -2.97
C CYS A 86 8.52 30.14 -1.94
N GLN A 87 7.39 30.75 -1.58
CA GLN A 87 6.42 30.17 -0.63
C GLN A 87 5.95 28.79 -1.07
N ARG A 88 5.64 28.61 -2.36
CA ARG A 88 5.24 27.32 -2.91
C ARG A 88 6.33 26.27 -2.79
N LEU A 89 7.57 26.64 -3.10
CA LEU A 89 8.71 25.74 -3.03
C LEU A 89 9.01 25.33 -1.59
N GLU A 90 8.97 26.28 -0.64
CA GLU A 90 9.14 26.01 0.79
C GLU A 90 8.06 25.05 1.32
N SER A 91 6.79 25.32 1.00
CA SER A 91 5.68 24.45 1.37
C SER A 91 5.83 23.03 0.78
N ARG A 92 6.19 22.93 -0.51
CA ARG A 92 6.41 21.63 -1.17
C ARG A 92 7.59 20.88 -0.54
N LYS A 93 8.69 21.57 -0.21
CA LYS A 93 9.84 20.96 0.46
C LYS A 93 9.42 20.38 1.81
N ALA A 94 8.72 21.16 2.63
CA ALA A 94 8.25 20.72 3.94
C ALA A 94 7.36 19.46 3.83
N ALA A 95 6.41 19.47 2.88
CA ALA A 95 5.53 18.33 2.64
C ALA A 95 6.28 17.08 2.14
N LEU A 96 7.27 17.22 1.26
CA LEU A 96 8.07 16.07 0.79
C LEU A 96 8.93 15.46 1.91
N THR A 97 9.48 16.31 2.80
CA THR A 97 10.22 15.84 3.98
C THR A 97 9.31 15.06 4.93
N ASP A 98 8.16 15.63 5.30
CA ASP A 98 7.19 14.97 6.19
C ASP A 98 6.63 13.68 5.55
N GLN A 99 6.32 13.70 4.25
CA GLN A 99 5.90 12.51 3.51
C GLN A 99 6.93 11.37 3.58
N SER A 100 8.23 11.67 3.52
CA SER A 100 9.31 10.68 3.66
C SER A 100 9.29 10.01 5.03
N GLU A 101 9.11 10.80 6.10
CA GLU A 101 8.99 10.29 7.47
C GLU A 101 7.74 9.42 7.64
N ARG A 102 6.61 9.86 7.09
CA ARG A 102 5.35 9.10 7.10
C ARG A 102 5.46 7.78 6.35
N PHE A 103 6.11 7.75 5.18
CA PHE A 103 6.36 6.50 4.47
C PHE A 103 7.27 5.56 5.26
N ARG A 104 8.33 6.07 5.89
CA ARG A 104 9.18 5.25 6.77
C ARG A 104 8.39 4.63 7.92
N ALA A 105 7.57 5.44 8.60
CA ALA A 105 6.77 4.97 9.74
C ALA A 105 5.66 3.98 9.32
N LEU A 106 5.00 4.23 8.20
CA LEU A 106 3.93 3.36 7.69
C LEU A 106 4.46 2.00 7.21
N LEU A 107 5.63 2.00 6.57
CA LEU A 107 6.23 0.83 5.94
C LEU A 107 7.35 0.19 6.79
N GLU A 108 7.51 0.63 8.03
CA GLU A 108 8.41 0.03 9.02
C GLU A 108 8.27 -1.51 9.10
N PRO A 109 7.05 -2.11 8.99
CA PRO A 109 6.89 -3.57 9.02
C PRO A 109 7.62 -4.32 7.89
N LEU A 110 8.06 -3.62 6.83
CA LEU A 110 8.91 -4.22 5.81
C LEU A 110 10.34 -4.46 6.30
N GLU A 111 10.77 -3.87 7.42
CA GLU A 111 12.13 -3.93 8.01
C GLU A 111 13.22 -3.52 7.00
N LEU A 112 13.33 -2.21 6.72
CA LEU A 112 14.33 -1.68 5.78
C LEU A 112 15.78 -2.07 6.14
N ASP A 113 16.09 -2.22 7.43
CA ASP A 113 17.45 -2.44 7.94
C ASP A 113 17.86 -3.92 8.02
N ALA A 114 16.96 -4.85 7.69
CA ALA A 114 17.29 -6.27 7.65
C ALA A 114 18.18 -6.59 6.44
N SER A 115 19.49 -6.63 6.70
CA SER A 115 20.63 -7.05 5.87
C SER A 115 20.27 -7.91 4.64
N SER A 116 20.71 -7.44 3.47
CA SER A 116 20.56 -8.10 2.18
C SER A 116 21.42 -9.36 2.07
N THR A 117 20.77 -10.52 1.99
CA THR A 117 21.33 -11.65 1.23
C THR A 117 21.43 -11.21 -0.25
N SER A 118 22.52 -11.55 -0.95
CA SER A 118 22.87 -10.95 -2.24
C SER A 118 21.71 -11.01 -3.25
N TYR A 119 21.20 -9.83 -3.59
CA TYR A 119 20.18 -9.60 -4.60
C TYR A 119 20.47 -10.34 -5.94
N GLU A 120 21.76 -10.46 -6.28
CA GLU A 120 22.27 -11.20 -7.44
C GLU A 120 21.94 -12.70 -7.41
N MET A 121 21.92 -13.33 -6.23
CA MET A 121 21.58 -14.76 -6.09
C MET A 121 20.08 -15.01 -6.29
N TYR A 122 19.23 -14.04 -5.95
CA TYR A 122 17.78 -14.16 -6.12
C TYR A 122 17.29 -13.85 -7.54
N LEU A 123 17.95 -12.92 -8.24
CA LEU A 123 17.69 -12.60 -9.65
C LEU A 123 17.84 -13.82 -10.58
N ALA A 124 18.75 -14.74 -10.24
CA ALA A 124 19.00 -15.95 -11.03
C ALA A 124 17.86 -16.98 -10.99
N LEU A 125 16.85 -16.82 -10.11
CA LEU A 125 15.93 -17.90 -9.76
C LEU A 125 14.43 -17.65 -10.08
N ARG A 126 13.98 -16.48 -10.57
CA ARG A 126 12.55 -16.10 -10.32
C ARG A 126 11.78 -15.30 -11.37
N THR A 127 10.45 -15.43 -11.23
CA THR A 127 9.37 -14.47 -11.57
C THR A 127 9.60 -13.12 -10.90
N GLN A 128 9.66 -12.07 -11.70
CA GLN A 128 9.86 -10.67 -11.27
C GLN A 128 8.51 -10.00 -10.97
N LEU A 129 8.45 -9.10 -9.98
CA LEU A 129 7.33 -8.15 -9.93
C LEU A 129 7.33 -7.31 -11.21
N PRO A 130 6.18 -6.81 -11.68
CA PRO A 130 6.14 -5.94 -12.85
C PRO A 130 7.11 -4.75 -12.67
N PRO A 131 8.04 -4.52 -13.60
CA PRO A 131 9.13 -3.56 -13.43
C PRO A 131 8.66 -2.09 -13.47
N ASP A 132 7.48 -1.86 -14.05
CA ASP A 132 6.80 -0.57 -14.19
C ASP A 132 5.97 -0.19 -12.96
N GLN A 133 5.74 -1.12 -12.04
CA GLN A 133 4.91 -0.88 -10.86
C GLN A 133 5.78 -0.52 -9.66
N GLY A 134 6.04 0.77 -9.44
CA GLY A 134 6.62 1.27 -8.19
C GLY A 134 5.64 1.23 -7.02
N LEU A 135 6.16 1.45 -5.81
CA LEU A 135 5.39 1.50 -4.57
C LEU A 135 4.24 2.52 -4.63
N THR A 136 4.47 3.66 -5.29
CA THR A 136 3.53 4.78 -5.43
C THR A 136 2.85 4.83 -6.80
N THR A 137 2.94 3.79 -7.64
CA THR A 137 2.32 3.80 -8.99
C THR A 137 0.80 4.04 -8.93
N TYR A 138 0.12 3.49 -7.92
CA TYR A 138 -1.33 3.67 -7.71
C TYR A 138 -1.64 4.60 -6.52
N TYR A 139 -0.72 5.49 -6.17
CA TYR A 139 -0.86 6.38 -5.03
C TYR A 139 -2.14 7.25 -5.05
N PRO A 140 -2.57 7.82 -6.20
CA PRO A 140 -3.84 8.55 -6.25
C PRO A 140 -5.07 7.72 -5.87
N ASN A 141 -5.05 6.40 -6.13
CA ASN A 141 -6.17 5.51 -5.81
C ASN A 141 -6.37 5.41 -4.29
N LEU A 142 -5.30 5.58 -3.49
CA LEU A 142 -5.39 5.57 -2.04
C LEU A 142 -6.22 6.77 -1.54
N HIS A 143 -6.04 7.96 -2.13
CA HIS A 143 -6.83 9.15 -1.78
C HIS A 143 -8.27 9.05 -2.28
N ARG A 144 -8.48 8.50 -3.48
CA ARG A 144 -9.82 8.18 -3.98
C ARG A 144 -10.55 7.25 -3.02
N ASP A 145 -9.90 6.17 -2.62
CA ASP A 145 -10.50 5.11 -1.82
C ASP A 145 -10.88 5.57 -0.40
N TRP A 146 -10.11 6.50 0.20
CA TRP A 146 -10.25 6.81 1.63
C TRP A 146 -10.34 8.29 2.01
N CYS A 147 -10.44 9.22 1.04
CA CYS A 147 -10.56 10.65 1.33
C CYS A 147 -11.67 11.37 0.58
N TRP A 148 -11.72 11.27 -0.75
CA TRP A 148 -12.59 12.13 -1.56
C TRP A 148 -13.40 11.40 -2.62
N GLY A 149 -13.25 10.07 -2.76
CA GLY A 149 -13.90 9.29 -3.81
C GLY A 149 -15.22 8.63 -3.41
N ASP A 150 -15.90 9.07 -2.35
CA ASP A 150 -17.12 8.40 -1.85
C ASP A 150 -18.19 8.22 -2.94
N GLU A 151 -18.48 9.24 -3.73
CA GLU A 151 -19.44 9.14 -4.85
C GLU A 151 -19.02 8.07 -5.89
N GLU A 152 -17.72 7.98 -6.20
CA GLU A 152 -17.20 6.97 -7.14
C GLU A 152 -17.26 5.57 -6.53
N ASN A 153 -16.92 5.43 -5.25
CA ASN A 153 -16.92 4.16 -4.52
C ASN A 153 -18.34 3.61 -4.38
N GLU A 154 -19.31 4.45 -4.03
CA GLU A 154 -20.73 4.09 -3.95
C GLU A 154 -21.27 3.66 -5.32
N ALA A 155 -20.92 4.39 -6.38
CA ALA A 155 -21.29 4.02 -7.74
C ALA A 155 -20.69 2.65 -8.14
N ALA A 156 -19.41 2.40 -7.82
CA ALA A 156 -18.74 1.14 -8.10
C ALA A 156 -19.39 -0.04 -7.37
N LEU A 157 -19.77 0.13 -6.10
CA LEU A 157 -20.52 -0.88 -5.35
C LEU A 157 -21.90 -1.11 -5.96
N GLY A 158 -22.60 -0.02 -6.33
CA GLY A 158 -23.93 -0.07 -6.95
C GLY A 158 -23.97 -0.85 -8.26
N LEU A 159 -22.92 -0.76 -9.08
CA LEU A 159 -22.79 -1.54 -10.32
C LEU A 159 -22.78 -3.06 -10.09
N MET A 160 -22.34 -3.51 -8.90
CA MET A 160 -22.29 -4.93 -8.56
C MET A 160 -23.51 -5.41 -7.77
N ALA A 161 -24.41 -4.51 -7.36
CA ALA A 161 -25.53 -4.83 -6.48
C ALA A 161 -26.38 -6.02 -6.95
N SER A 162 -26.55 -6.22 -8.27
CA SER A 162 -27.28 -7.37 -8.80
C SER A 162 -26.56 -8.71 -8.62
N GLY A 163 -25.23 -8.72 -8.67
CA GLY A 163 -24.41 -9.92 -8.47
C GLY A 163 -24.17 -10.27 -7.00
N LEU A 164 -24.30 -9.29 -6.10
CA LEU A 164 -24.01 -9.43 -4.67
C LEU A 164 -25.24 -9.74 -3.79
N LYS A 165 -26.45 -9.85 -4.38
CA LYS A 165 -27.74 -9.94 -3.65
C LYS A 165 -27.83 -11.05 -2.59
N ASN A 166 -27.04 -12.12 -2.71
CA ASN A 166 -27.11 -13.29 -1.83
C ASN A 166 -25.81 -13.55 -1.05
N LEU A 167 -24.97 -12.52 -0.85
CA LEU A 167 -23.69 -12.67 -0.15
C LEU A 167 -23.77 -12.66 1.38
N ALA A 168 -24.96 -12.57 1.98
CA ALA A 168 -25.10 -12.59 3.44
C ALA A 168 -24.81 -13.99 4.03
N GLY A 169 -24.40 -14.01 5.30
CA GLY A 169 -24.21 -15.26 6.06
C GLY A 169 -22.89 -15.95 5.75
N GLU A 170 -22.91 -17.26 5.46
CA GLU A 170 -21.71 -18.11 5.32
C GLU A 170 -20.89 -17.87 4.03
N SER A 171 -21.26 -16.88 3.22
CA SER A 171 -20.56 -16.57 1.97
C SER A 171 -19.14 -16.08 2.24
N LYS A 172 -18.23 -16.41 1.32
CA LYS A 172 -16.82 -16.00 1.36
C LYS A 172 -16.51 -15.20 0.11
N VAL A 173 -15.90 -14.02 0.28
CA VAL A 173 -15.61 -13.08 -0.80
C VAL A 173 -14.11 -12.90 -0.94
N LEU A 174 -13.60 -12.97 -2.17
CA LEU A 174 -12.22 -12.63 -2.53
C LEU A 174 -12.23 -11.50 -3.55
N VAL A 175 -11.56 -10.39 -3.24
CA VAL A 175 -11.36 -9.26 -4.16
C VAL A 175 -9.91 -9.26 -4.62
N LEU A 176 -9.70 -9.62 -5.89
CA LEU A 176 -8.37 -9.69 -6.51
C LEU A 176 -7.95 -8.32 -7.06
N GLY A 177 -6.70 -7.91 -6.79
CA GLY A 177 -6.22 -6.58 -7.18
C GLY A 177 -7.01 -5.50 -6.45
N SER A 178 -7.19 -5.68 -5.14
CA SER A 178 -8.07 -4.86 -4.31
C SER A 178 -7.63 -3.39 -4.17
N GLY A 179 -6.42 -3.04 -4.62
CA GLY A 179 -5.91 -1.68 -4.48
C GLY A 179 -5.78 -1.32 -3.00
N ALA A 180 -6.29 -0.14 -2.61
CA ALA A 180 -6.37 0.27 -1.21
C ALA A 180 -7.59 -0.34 -0.48
N GLY A 181 -8.34 -1.23 -1.13
CA GLY A 181 -9.29 -2.13 -0.51
C GLY A 181 -10.67 -1.55 -0.18
N ARG A 182 -10.97 -0.30 -0.57
CA ARG A 182 -12.26 0.33 -0.26
C ARG A 182 -13.45 -0.50 -0.74
N LEU A 183 -13.39 -1.03 -1.96
CA LEU A 183 -14.48 -1.86 -2.47
C LEU A 183 -14.68 -3.14 -1.66
N ALA A 184 -13.60 -3.81 -1.25
CA ALA A 184 -13.68 -5.00 -0.41
C ALA A 184 -14.29 -4.67 0.97
N TYR A 185 -13.88 -3.53 1.55
CA TYR A 185 -14.42 -3.01 2.80
C TYR A 185 -15.93 -2.73 2.71
N ASP A 186 -16.36 -2.04 1.66
CA ASP A 186 -17.76 -1.69 1.46
C ASP A 186 -18.62 -2.94 1.21
N ILE A 187 -18.14 -3.90 0.42
CA ILE A 187 -18.83 -5.20 0.24
C ILE A 187 -19.02 -5.90 1.58
N HIS A 188 -17.98 -5.93 2.42
CA HIS A 188 -18.05 -6.59 3.72
C HIS A 188 -19.09 -5.93 4.63
N ASN A 189 -19.08 -4.60 4.71
CA ASN A 189 -20.00 -3.86 5.58
C ASN A 189 -21.45 -3.90 5.11
N VAL A 190 -21.70 -3.82 3.79
CA VAL A 190 -23.07 -3.77 3.24
C VAL A 190 -23.71 -5.15 3.19
N HIS A 191 -22.94 -6.19 2.83
CA HIS A 191 -23.50 -7.52 2.60
C HIS A 191 -23.23 -8.52 3.73
N SER A 192 -22.31 -8.21 4.65
CA SER A 192 -21.96 -9.06 5.80
C SER A 192 -21.71 -10.54 5.44
N PRO A 193 -20.82 -10.83 4.47
CA PRO A 193 -20.33 -12.20 4.27
C PRO A 193 -19.52 -12.64 5.50
N ALA A 194 -19.40 -13.95 5.72
CA ALA A 194 -18.61 -14.51 6.82
C ALA A 194 -17.15 -14.05 6.77
N ILE A 195 -16.58 -13.95 5.56
CA ILE A 195 -15.24 -13.44 5.37
C ILE A 195 -15.12 -12.69 4.04
N THR A 196 -14.36 -11.60 4.06
CA THR A 196 -13.92 -10.88 2.86
C THR A 196 -12.41 -10.76 2.88
N VAL A 197 -11.76 -11.25 1.83
CA VAL A 197 -10.31 -11.17 1.64
C VAL A 197 -10.02 -10.17 0.54
N ALA A 198 -9.36 -9.07 0.90
CA ALA A 198 -8.78 -8.13 -0.03
C ALA A 198 -7.36 -8.62 -0.38
N LEU A 199 -7.10 -8.91 -1.66
CA LEU A 199 -5.81 -9.38 -2.12
C LEU A 199 -5.19 -8.33 -3.04
N ASP A 200 -4.02 -7.83 -2.65
CA ASP A 200 -3.16 -7.02 -3.49
C ASP A 200 -1.70 -7.32 -3.16
N PHE A 201 -0.81 -7.07 -4.11
CA PHE A 201 0.62 -7.31 -3.94
C PHE A 201 1.37 -6.06 -3.48
N ASN A 202 0.77 -4.86 -3.56
CA ASN A 202 1.42 -3.62 -3.18
C ASN A 202 1.29 -3.40 -1.65
N PRO A 203 2.41 -3.46 -0.89
CA PRO A 203 2.36 -3.36 0.56
C PRO A 203 1.91 -1.99 1.07
N LEU A 204 2.13 -0.90 0.32
CA LEU A 204 1.67 0.42 0.74
C LEU A 204 0.14 0.47 0.86
N LEU A 205 -0.56 -0.06 -0.15
CA LEU A 205 -2.00 -0.04 -0.20
C LEU A 205 -2.61 -0.97 0.87
N GLN A 206 -2.02 -2.15 1.06
CA GLN A 206 -2.48 -3.12 2.04
C GLN A 206 -2.22 -2.68 3.49
N LEU A 207 -1.10 -2.01 3.77
CA LEU A 207 -0.84 -1.46 5.11
C LEU A 207 -1.76 -0.28 5.44
N VAL A 208 -2.13 0.54 4.46
CA VAL A 208 -3.16 1.57 4.65
C VAL A 208 -4.50 0.92 4.91
N LEU A 209 -4.93 -0.03 4.08
CA LEU A 209 -6.17 -0.80 4.26
C LEU A 209 -6.25 -1.40 5.68
N GLN A 210 -5.19 -2.07 6.13
CA GLN A 210 -5.14 -2.72 7.43
C GLN A 210 -5.39 -1.73 8.58
N ARG A 211 -4.82 -0.52 8.52
CA ARG A 211 -5.03 0.52 9.53
C ARG A 211 -6.43 1.11 9.46
N VAL A 212 -6.88 1.54 8.28
CA VAL A 212 -8.20 2.18 8.13
C VAL A 212 -9.35 1.21 8.42
N ALA A 213 -9.22 -0.06 8.05
CA ALA A 213 -10.22 -1.09 8.37
C ALA A 213 -10.33 -1.38 9.88
N LYS A 214 -9.28 -1.10 10.66
CA LYS A 214 -9.28 -1.16 12.13
C LYS A 214 -9.84 0.11 12.79
N GLY A 215 -10.28 1.09 12.00
CA GLY A 215 -10.76 2.39 12.47
C GLY A 215 -9.65 3.38 12.80
N GLU A 216 -8.39 3.08 12.43
CA GLU A 216 -7.30 4.05 12.55
C GLU A 216 -7.36 5.10 11.44
N THR A 217 -6.70 6.24 11.66
CA THR A 217 -6.51 7.26 10.63
C THR A 217 -5.07 7.24 10.14
N VAL A 218 -4.89 7.24 8.82
CA VAL A 218 -3.58 7.35 8.17
C VAL A 218 -3.47 8.72 7.50
N GLU A 219 -2.44 9.47 7.83
CA GLU A 219 -2.21 10.79 7.26
C GLU A 219 -1.08 10.73 6.21
N LEU A 220 -1.37 11.14 4.98
CA LEU A 220 -0.39 11.20 3.90
C LEU A 220 -0.66 12.41 2.99
N PHE A 221 0.38 12.98 2.38
CA PHE A 221 0.25 14.10 1.46
C PHE A 221 -0.20 13.68 0.07
N GLU A 222 -1.27 14.30 -0.41
CA GLU A 222 -1.61 14.36 -1.81
C GLU A 222 -0.82 15.50 -2.48
N PHE A 223 -0.25 15.22 -3.67
CA PHE A 223 0.39 16.22 -4.52
C PHE A 223 -0.38 16.34 -5.84
N PRO A 224 -1.45 17.16 -5.91
CA PRO A 224 -2.26 17.32 -7.11
C PRO A 224 -1.44 17.71 -8.34
N LEU A 225 -1.81 17.16 -9.50
CA LEU A 225 -1.15 17.45 -10.78
C LEU A 225 -1.34 18.91 -11.21
N ALA A 226 -2.52 19.48 -10.96
CA ALA A 226 -2.91 20.83 -11.38
C ALA A 226 -3.50 21.62 -10.19
N PRO A 227 -2.66 22.04 -9.23
CA PRO A 227 -3.07 22.81 -8.06
C PRO A 227 -3.60 24.20 -8.48
N ARG A 228 -4.74 24.61 -7.91
CA ARG A 228 -5.42 25.87 -8.26
C ARG A 228 -5.01 27.04 -7.38
N SER A 229 -4.50 26.75 -6.18
CA SER A 229 -4.05 27.72 -5.20
C SER A 229 -2.76 27.28 -4.52
N LEU A 230 -2.15 28.16 -3.73
CA LEU A 230 -0.94 27.86 -2.95
C LEU A 230 -1.15 26.65 -2.02
N GLN A 231 -2.36 26.53 -1.45
CA GLN A 231 -2.74 25.47 -0.51
C GLN A 231 -2.91 24.11 -1.19
N ASP A 232 -3.13 24.09 -2.51
CA ASP A 232 -3.39 22.85 -3.25
C ASP A 232 -2.11 22.14 -3.71
N HIS A 233 -0.92 22.71 -3.48
CA HIS A 233 0.34 22.15 -3.98
C HIS A 233 0.83 20.92 -3.22
N ALA A 234 0.43 20.79 -1.96
CA ALA A 234 0.64 19.63 -1.11
C ALA A 234 -0.42 19.66 -0.02
N ILE A 235 -1.30 18.65 0.00
CA ILE A 235 -2.46 18.61 0.88
C ILE A 235 -2.29 17.42 1.81
N LEU A 236 -2.19 17.65 3.11
CA LEU A 236 -2.23 16.54 4.06
C LEU A 236 -3.65 15.95 4.08
N ARG A 237 -3.77 14.68 3.72
CA ARG A 237 -5.04 13.96 3.66
C ARG A 237 -5.12 12.95 4.81
N GLU A 238 -6.26 12.94 5.47
CA GLU A 238 -6.64 11.91 6.43
C GLU A 238 -7.39 10.80 5.70
N HIS A 239 -6.88 9.58 5.80
CA HIS A 239 -7.48 8.36 5.25
C HIS A 239 -8.11 7.60 6.41
N ARG A 240 -9.42 7.42 6.37
CA ARG A 240 -10.19 6.70 7.40
C ARG A 240 -11.39 6.01 6.76
N ALA A 241 -11.90 4.99 7.43
CA ALA A 241 -13.19 4.43 7.07
C ALA A 241 -14.33 5.47 7.28
N PRO A 242 -15.41 5.42 6.48
CA PRO A 242 -16.59 6.28 6.63
C PRO A 242 -17.31 6.12 7.98
#